data_AF-A0A9D6MAB5-F1
#
_entry.id   AF-A0A9D6MAB5-F1
#
_cell.length_a   1.000
_cell.length_b   1.000
_cell.length_c   1.000
_cell.angle_alpha   90.00
_cell.angle_beta   90.00
_cell.angle_gamma   90.00
#
_symmetry.space_group_name_H-M   'P 1'
#
loop_
_entity.id
_entity.type
_entity.pdbx_description
1 polymer ?
#
loop_
_entity_poly.entity_id
_entity_poly.type
_entity_poly.pdbx_seq_one_letter_code
_entity_poly.pdbx_strand_id
1 'polypeptide(L)'
;MKLNTFLLIAAILYAVFGLGGLFAPALLYGPMGITLDAGGQLMARTGSAAVVGLAVMLWLARSVENAAAVRAILLGNVVYIAVEVVILLINLISGAMSTAGLPGVIVDALLGVGFGYYYLQSGKPATA
;
A
#
# COMPACT_ATOMS: atom_id res chain seq x y z
N MET A 1 -4.72 -16.06 9.11
CA MET A 1 -4.97 -16.08 7.65
C MET A 1 -3.75 -16.69 6.96
N LYS A 2 -3.89 -17.30 5.77
CA LYS A 2 -2.72 -17.77 4.98
C LYS A 2 -2.08 -16.60 4.23
N LEU A 3 -0.78 -16.67 3.97
CA LEU A 3 -0.05 -15.65 3.21
C LEU A 3 -0.70 -15.34 1.85
N ASN A 4 -1.10 -16.37 1.10
CA ASN A 4 -1.72 -16.19 -0.22
C ASN A 4 -3.01 -15.36 -0.16
N THR A 5 -3.81 -15.57 0.88
CA THR A 5 -5.05 -14.81 1.09
C THR A 5 -4.74 -13.36 1.49
N PHE A 6 -3.71 -13.15 2.32
CA PHE A 6 -3.25 -11.81 2.66
C PHE A 6 -2.79 -11.03 1.43
N LEU A 7 -1.89 -11.62 0.63
CA LEU A 7 -1.37 -11.03 -0.60
C LEU A 7 -2.48 -10.74 -1.61
N LEU A 8 -3.53 -11.59 -1.67
CA LEU A 8 -4.73 -11.33 -2.48
C LEU A 8 -5.47 -10.08 -2.04
N ILE A 9 -5.75 -9.97 -0.75
CA ILE A 9 -6.47 -8.81 -0.20
C ILE A 9 -5.66 -7.53 -0.44
N ALA A 10 -4.36 -7.56 -0.15
CA ALA A 10 -3.47 -6.43 -0.39
C ALA A 10 -3.42 -6.03 -1.88
N ALA A 11 -3.32 -7.01 -2.79
CA ALA A 11 -3.36 -6.76 -4.23
C ALA A 11 -4.67 -6.09 -4.68
N ILE A 12 -5.82 -6.53 -4.15
CA ILE A 12 -7.12 -5.91 -4.48
C ILE A 12 -7.18 -4.47 -3.95
N LEU A 13 -6.74 -4.23 -2.72
CA LEU A 13 -6.72 -2.88 -2.15
C LEU A 13 -5.81 -1.95 -2.97
N TYR A 14 -4.58 -2.37 -3.27
CA TYR A 14 -3.68 -1.60 -4.11
C TYR A 14 -4.23 -1.38 -5.52
N ALA A 15 -4.94 -2.35 -6.10
CA ALA A 15 -5.61 -2.17 -7.38
C ALA A 15 -6.72 -1.11 -7.29
N VAL A 16 -7.56 -1.14 -6.25
CA VAL A 16 -8.65 -0.16 -6.08
C VAL A 16 -8.09 1.25 -5.88
N PHE A 17 -7.14 1.43 -4.96
CA PHE A 17 -6.53 2.75 -4.70
C PHE A 17 -5.66 3.22 -5.87
N GLY A 18 -4.87 2.33 -6.46
CA GLY A 18 -4.03 2.62 -7.62
C GLY A 18 -4.86 3.00 -8.85
N LEU A 19 -5.89 2.24 -9.20
CA LEU A 19 -6.74 2.58 -10.35
C LEU A 19 -7.59 3.84 -10.06
N GLY A 20 -8.08 3.99 -8.84
CA GLY A 20 -8.82 5.18 -8.42
C GLY A 20 -7.99 6.45 -8.56
N GLY A 21 -6.75 6.46 -8.04
CA GLY A 21 -5.86 7.62 -8.14
C GLY A 21 -5.32 7.85 -9.56
N LEU A 22 -5.18 6.80 -10.36
CA LEU A 22 -4.74 6.89 -11.75
C LEU A 22 -5.81 7.51 -12.66
N PHE A 23 -7.06 7.06 -12.56
CA PHE A 23 -8.13 7.49 -13.47
C PHE A 23 -8.95 8.66 -12.91
N ALA A 24 -9.16 8.70 -11.60
CA ALA A 24 -10.04 9.66 -10.96
C ALA A 24 -9.44 10.23 -9.64
N PRO A 25 -8.25 10.87 -9.68
CA PRO A 25 -7.56 11.34 -8.48
C PRO A 25 -8.40 12.31 -7.65
N ALA A 26 -9.13 13.23 -8.27
CA ALA A 26 -9.99 14.17 -7.54
C ALA A 26 -11.12 13.48 -6.76
N LEU A 27 -11.67 12.38 -7.29
CA LEU A 27 -12.70 11.59 -6.59
C LEU A 27 -12.11 10.79 -5.43
N LEU A 28 -10.88 10.31 -5.57
CA LEU A 28 -10.21 9.54 -4.53
C LEU A 28 -9.77 10.42 -3.35
N TYR A 29 -9.11 11.55 -3.65
CA TYR A 29 -8.47 12.40 -2.65
C TYR A 29 -9.36 13.54 -2.14
N GLY A 30 -10.38 13.95 -2.90
CA GLY A 30 -11.33 15.01 -2.53
C GLY A 30 -12.04 14.77 -1.19
N PRO A 31 -12.56 13.56 -0.89
CA PRO A 31 -13.15 13.23 0.40
C PRO A 31 -12.19 13.38 1.58
N MET A 32 -10.88 13.34 1.34
CA MET A 32 -9.83 13.54 2.36
C MET A 32 -9.53 15.04 2.58
N GLY A 33 -10.23 15.95 1.90
CA GLY A 33 -10.00 17.39 1.96
C GLY A 33 -8.84 17.88 1.07
N ILE A 34 -8.30 17.01 0.21
CA ILE A 34 -7.16 17.33 -0.65
C ILE A 34 -7.68 17.90 -1.97
N THR A 35 -7.23 19.12 -2.30
CA THR A 35 -7.50 19.75 -3.60
C THR A 35 -6.27 19.63 -4.49
N LEU A 36 -6.45 19.08 -5.69
CA LEU A 36 -5.36 18.84 -6.64
C LEU A 36 -5.43 19.85 -7.79
N ASP A 37 -4.38 20.66 -7.92
CA ASP A 37 -4.14 21.45 -9.14
C ASP A 37 -3.63 20.54 -10.29
N ALA A 38 -3.29 21.13 -11.43
CA ALA A 38 -2.81 20.36 -12.58
C ALA A 38 -1.53 19.55 -12.28
N GLY A 39 -0.61 20.12 -11.49
CA GLY A 39 0.63 19.45 -11.08
C GLY A 39 0.36 18.32 -10.09
N GLY A 40 -0.47 18.56 -9.09
CA GLY A 40 -0.92 17.56 -8.10
C GLY A 40 -1.67 16.41 -8.76
N GLN A 41 -2.49 16.69 -9.78
CA GLN A 41 -3.13 15.66 -10.58
C GLN A 41 -2.15 14.80 -11.38
N LEU A 42 -1.11 15.39 -11.99
CA LEU A 42 -0.06 14.65 -12.68
C LEU A 42 0.69 13.73 -11.70
N MET A 43 1.07 14.27 -10.53
CA MET A 43 1.80 13.53 -9.52
C MET A 43 0.97 12.42 -8.89
N ALA A 44 -0.31 12.67 -8.59
CA ALA A 44 -1.23 11.67 -8.10
C ALA A 44 -1.31 10.47 -9.05
N ARG A 45 -1.53 10.73 -10.35
CA ARG A 45 -1.58 9.66 -11.36
C ARG A 45 -0.28 8.89 -11.48
N THR A 46 0.85 9.59 -11.43
CA THR A 46 2.18 8.98 -11.53
C THR A 46 2.48 8.10 -10.32
N GLY A 47 2.18 8.57 -9.11
CA GLY A 47 2.29 7.78 -7.88
C GLY A 47 1.38 6.55 -7.92
N SER A 48 0.12 6.74 -8.34
CA SER A 48 -0.84 5.64 -8.46
C SER A 48 -0.46 4.60 -9.50
N ALA A 49 0.25 4.96 -10.57
CA ALA A 49 0.78 3.98 -11.53
C ALA A 49 1.77 3.01 -10.87
N ALA A 50 2.60 3.47 -9.93
CA ALA A 50 3.48 2.60 -9.15
C ALA A 50 2.68 1.65 -8.24
N VAL A 51 1.61 2.15 -7.60
CA VAL A 51 0.71 1.34 -6.77
C VAL A 51 0.01 0.24 -7.58
N VAL A 52 -0.42 0.54 -8.81
CA VAL A 52 -0.95 -0.49 -9.74
C VAL A 52 0.11 -1.56 -10.04
N GLY A 53 1.37 -1.16 -10.25
CA GLY A 53 2.49 -2.11 -10.40
C GLY A 53 2.66 -3.01 -9.17
N LEU A 54 2.58 -2.45 -7.96
CA LEU A 54 2.62 -3.22 -6.72
C LEU A 54 1.42 -4.17 -6.60
N ALA A 55 0.22 -3.75 -7.01
CA ALA A 55 -0.97 -4.61 -7.02
C ALA A 55 -0.75 -5.87 -7.86
N VAL A 56 -0.22 -5.70 -9.08
CA VAL A 56 0.11 -6.81 -9.99
C VAL A 56 1.20 -7.70 -9.39
N MET A 57 2.25 -7.10 -8.82
CA MET A 57 3.32 -7.85 -8.16
C MET A 57 2.78 -8.72 -7.03
N LEU A 58 1.95 -8.16 -6.14
CA LEU A 58 1.35 -8.90 -5.03
C LEU A 58 0.39 -9.98 -5.51
N TRP A 59 -0.37 -9.73 -6.58
CA TRP A 59 -1.27 -10.72 -7.18
C TRP A 59 -0.52 -11.95 -7.67
N LEU A 60 0.61 -11.75 -8.34
CA LEU A 60 1.49 -12.81 -8.85
C LEU A 60 2.26 -13.51 -7.72
N ALA A 61 2.68 -12.76 -6.69
CA ALA A 61 3.43 -13.28 -5.55
C ALA A 61 2.69 -14.37 -4.76
N ARG A 62 1.35 -14.44 -4.87
CA ARG A 62 0.51 -15.42 -4.19
C ARG A 62 0.82 -16.88 -4.51
N SER A 63 1.42 -17.14 -5.67
CA SER A 63 1.79 -18.50 -6.09
C SER A 63 3.29 -18.75 -6.05
N VAL A 64 4.07 -17.83 -5.48
CA VAL A 64 5.53 -17.98 -5.40
C VAL A 64 5.89 -18.85 -4.19
N GLU A 65 6.60 -19.95 -4.45
CA GLU A 65 7.06 -20.87 -3.41
C GLU A 65 8.49 -20.57 -2.94
N ASN A 66 9.25 -19.78 -3.72
CA ASN A 66 10.62 -19.41 -3.36
C ASN A 66 10.61 -18.47 -2.13
N ALA A 67 11.11 -18.98 -1.00
CA ALA A 67 11.09 -18.26 0.27
C ALA A 67 11.88 -16.94 0.24
N ALA A 68 13.00 -16.88 -0.48
CA ALA A 68 13.80 -15.66 -0.60
C ALA A 68 13.08 -14.59 -1.41
N ALA A 69 12.43 -14.96 -2.52
CA ALA A 69 11.63 -14.06 -3.34
C ALA A 69 10.42 -13.52 -2.56
N VAL A 70 9.68 -14.40 -1.87
CA VAL A 70 8.57 -13.99 -0.99
C VAL A 70 9.04 -13.01 0.08
N ARG A 71 10.18 -13.29 0.73
CA ARG A 71 10.73 -12.43 1.77
C ARG A 71 11.12 -11.05 1.25
N ALA A 72 11.72 -10.97 0.05
CA ALA A 72 12.06 -9.70 -0.59
C ALA A 72 10.81 -8.87 -0.91
N ILE A 73 9.76 -9.51 -1.45
CA ILE A 73 8.47 -8.86 -1.74
C ILE A 73 7.84 -8.33 -0.45
N LEU A 74 7.81 -9.13 0.61
CA LEU A 74 7.25 -8.71 1.90
C LEU A 74 8.01 -7.51 2.48
N LEU A 75 9.35 -7.56 2.51
CA LEU A 75 10.17 -6.46 3.03
C LEU A 75 10.00 -5.17 2.22
N GLY A 76 9.98 -5.28 0.88
CA GLY A 76 9.75 -4.12 0.01
C GLY A 76 8.42 -3.42 0.32
N ASN A 77 7.35 -4.20 0.56
CA ASN A 77 6.05 -3.65 0.92
C ASN A 77 6.02 -3.07 2.35
N VAL A 78 6.75 -3.65 3.31
CA VAL A 78 6.93 -3.03 4.64
C VAL A 78 7.56 -1.65 4.52
N VAL A 79 8.63 -1.52 3.74
CA VAL A 79 9.33 -0.24 3.55
C VAL A 79 8.43 0.76 2.82
N TYR A 80 7.76 0.33 1.76
CA TYR A 80 6.81 1.16 1.01
C TYR A 80 5.73 1.75 1.94
N ILE A 81 5.02 0.89 2.70
CA ILE A 81 3.98 1.33 3.62
C ILE A 81 4.54 2.22 4.75
N ALA A 82 5.71 1.90 5.29
CA ALA A 82 6.30 2.69 6.36
C ALA A 82 6.58 4.13 5.90
N VAL A 83 7.10 4.30 4.68
CA VAL A 83 7.34 5.61 4.08
C VAL A 83 6.00 6.32 3.78
N GLU A 84 5.03 5.61 3.22
CA GLU A 84 3.70 6.14 2.89
C GLU A 84 2.96 6.65 4.14
N VAL A 85 2.91 5.86 5.22
CA VAL A 85 2.28 6.27 6.49
C VAL A 85 2.95 7.51 7.07
N VAL A 86 4.28 7.62 7.02
CA VAL A 86 4.99 8.84 7.46
C VAL A 86 4.55 10.06 6.65
N ILE A 87 4.47 9.93 5.32
CA ILE A 87 4.01 11.01 4.43
C ILE A 87 2.55 11.41 4.77
N LEU A 88 1.66 10.43 4.97
CA LEU A 88 0.25 10.70 5.29
C LEU A 88 0.10 11.40 6.65
N LEU A 89 0.88 11.00 7.66
CA LEU A 89 0.89 11.65 8.97
C LEU A 89 1.40 13.09 8.89
N ILE A 90 2.46 13.35 8.10
CA ILE A 90 2.96 14.71 7.86
C ILE A 90 1.86 15.58 7.24
N ASN A 91 1.13 15.07 6.24
CA ASN A 91 0.03 15.80 5.60
C ASN A 91 -1.17 16.04 6.53
N LEU A 92 -1.44 15.11 7.45
CA LEU A 92 -2.48 15.29 8.46
C LEU A 92 -2.09 16.39 9.46
N ILE A 93 -0.84 16.40 9.93
CA ILE A 93 -0.33 17.37 10.91
C ILE A 93 -0.19 18.77 10.30
N SER A 94 0.19 18.86 9.02
CA SER A 94 0.32 20.15 8.32
C SER A 94 -1.03 20.77 7.94
N GLY A 95 -2.13 20.02 8.04
CA GLY A 95 -3.46 20.44 7.58
C GLY A 95 -3.68 20.32 6.07
N ALA A 96 -2.72 19.76 5.32
CA ALA A 96 -2.88 19.47 3.89
C ALA A 96 -3.89 18.35 3.62
N MET A 97 -4.08 17.45 4.60
CA MET A 97 -5.10 16.41 4.60
C MET A 97 -5.99 16.57 5.84
N SER A 98 -7.30 16.44 5.66
CA SER A 98 -8.26 16.47 6.78
C SER A 98 -8.32 15.13 7.53
N THR A 99 -8.93 15.12 8.70
CA THR A 99 -9.15 13.88 9.49
C THR A 99 -10.02 12.85 8.77
N ALA A 100 -10.76 13.24 7.74
CA ALA A 100 -11.50 12.32 6.88
C ALA A 100 -10.57 11.36 6.10
N GLY A 101 -9.27 11.66 6.00
CA GLY A 101 -8.27 10.77 5.40
C GLY A 101 -7.77 9.64 6.31
N LEU A 102 -8.07 9.68 7.62
CA LEU A 102 -7.60 8.67 8.58
C LEU A 102 -7.96 7.21 8.23
N PRO A 103 -9.13 6.89 7.67
CA PRO A 103 -9.43 5.51 7.27
C PRO A 103 -8.40 4.94 6.30
N GLY A 104 -7.88 5.75 5.36
CA GLY A 104 -6.81 5.34 4.45
C GLY A 104 -5.52 5.03 5.21
N VAL A 105 -5.10 5.94 6.10
CA VAL A 105 -3.92 5.76 6.96
C VAL A 105 -4.01 4.49 7.79
N ILE A 106 -5.20 4.18 8.32
CA ILE A 106 -5.44 2.97 9.10
C ILE A 106 -5.31 1.72 8.22
N VAL A 107 -5.87 1.73 7.01
CA VAL A 107 -5.73 0.62 6.06
C VAL A 107 -4.26 0.36 5.74
N ASP A 108 -3.49 1.41 5.45
CA ASP A 108 -2.06 1.28 5.16
C ASP A 108 -1.30 0.75 6.36
N ALA A 109 -1.55 1.28 7.56
CA ALA A 109 -0.94 0.78 8.78
C ALA A 109 -1.25 -0.71 9.03
N LEU A 110 -2.49 -1.15 8.81
CA LEU A 110 -2.89 -2.55 8.94
C LEU A 110 -2.19 -3.44 7.91
N LEU A 111 -2.05 -2.97 6.66
CA LEU A 111 -1.28 -3.67 5.63
C LEU A 111 0.19 -3.78 6.02
N GLY A 112 0.79 -2.69 6.50
CA GLY A 112 2.18 -2.65 6.96
C GLY A 112 2.45 -3.65 8.09
N VAL A 113 1.56 -3.69 9.09
CA VAL A 113 1.61 -4.69 10.17
C VAL A 113 1.48 -6.10 9.61
N GLY A 114 0.57 -6.32 8.66
CA GLY A 114 0.41 -7.61 7.98
C GLY A 114 1.68 -8.06 7.25
N PHE A 115 2.26 -7.19 6.42
CA PHE A 115 3.51 -7.46 5.72
C PHE A 115 4.65 -7.75 6.69
N GLY A 116 4.78 -6.96 7.77
CA GLY A 116 5.79 -7.16 8.81
C GLY A 116 5.62 -8.49 9.53
N TYR A 117 4.39 -8.87 9.88
CA TYR A 117 4.07 -10.14 10.52
C TYR A 117 4.47 -11.35 9.65
N TYR A 118 4.16 -11.32 8.35
CA TYR A 118 4.57 -12.40 7.44
C TYR A 118 6.07 -12.39 7.14
N TYR A 119 6.69 -11.20 7.06
CA TYR A 119 8.14 -11.08 6.89
C TYR A 119 8.90 -11.76 8.05
N LEU A 120 8.50 -11.49 9.28
CA LEU A 120 9.12 -12.10 10.47
C LEU A 120 8.92 -13.61 10.54
N GLN A 121 7.78 -14.13 10.05
CA GLN A 121 7.55 -15.57 9.99
C GLN A 121 8.32 -16.27 8.88
N SER A 122 8.51 -15.62 7.73
CA SER A 122 9.29 -16.16 6.62
C SER A 122 10.77 -16.40 6.95
N GLY A 123 11.24 -15.86 8.09
CA GLY A 123 12.62 -16.02 8.57
C GLY A 123 12.82 -17.03 9.69
N LYS A 124 11.76 -17.68 10.21
CA LYS A 124 11.92 -18.68 11.26
C LYS A 124 12.44 -19.99 10.65
N PRO A 125 13.51 -20.60 11.18
CA PRO A 125 13.89 -21.95 10.81
C PRO A 125 12.71 -22.89 11.07
N ALA A 126 12.45 -23.85 10.17
CA ALA A 126 11.52 -24.93 10.47
C ALA A 126 12.05 -25.63 11.73
N THR A 127 11.29 -25.58 12.83
CA THR A 127 11.60 -26.38 14.01
C THR A 127 11.53 -27.84 13.58
N ALA A 128 12.70 -28.49 13.56
CA ALA A 128 12.89 -29.91 13.26
C ALA A 128 12.22 -30.79 14.33
#